data_AF-A0A6B3IKV4-F1
#
_entry.id   AF-A0A6B3IKV4-F1
#
_cell.length_a   1.000
_cell.length_b   1.000
_cell.length_c   1.000
_cell.angle_alpha   90.00
_cell.angle_beta   90.00
_cell.angle_gamma   90.00
#
_symmetry.space_group_name_H-M   'P 1'
#
loop_
_entity.id
_entity.type
_entity.pdbx_description
1 polymer ?
#
loop_
_entity_poly.entity_id
_entity_poly.type
_entity_poly.pdbx_seq_one_letter_code
_entity_poly.pdbx_strand_id
1 'polypeptide(L)'
;ILPQTAEIMLGFSPDDVQNQIGLDSYLDLLVRMVIVFGLAFELPLLLIALNMTGLITGKRMLGWWRGMIVGLTAFAAIATPGGEPISMLLLAGPLAVL
;
A
#
# COMPACT_ATOMS: atom_id res chain seq x y z
N ILE A 1 30.51 -36.02 -11.55
CA ILE A 1 29.24 -35.61 -12.21
C ILE A 1 28.72 -34.26 -11.71
N LEU A 2 28.77 -33.97 -10.39
CA LEU A 2 28.32 -32.68 -9.82
C LEU A 2 28.94 -31.40 -10.41
N PRO A 3 30.24 -31.31 -10.77
CA PRO A 3 30.79 -30.06 -11.32
C PRO A 3 30.29 -29.78 -12.75
N GLN A 4 30.08 -30.81 -13.57
CA GLN A 4 29.58 -30.66 -14.95
C GLN A 4 28.12 -30.23 -14.98
N THR A 5 27.28 -30.75 -14.07
CA THR A 5 25.88 -30.32 -14.01
C THR A 5 25.75 -28.86 -13.53
N ALA A 6 26.63 -28.41 -12.63
CA ALA A 6 26.67 -27.02 -12.18
C ALA A 6 27.14 -26.06 -13.28
N GLU A 7 28.18 -26.41 -14.04
CA GLU A 7 28.63 -25.60 -15.20
C GLU A 7 27.56 -25.49 -16.29
N ILE A 8 26.83 -26.58 -16.58
CA ILE A 8 25.77 -26.56 -17.58
C ILE A 8 24.60 -25.68 -17.11
N MET A 9 24.21 -25.76 -15.84
CA MET A 9 23.17 -24.89 -15.26
C MET A 9 23.59 -23.41 -15.18
N LEU A 10 24.86 -23.14 -14.86
CA LEU A 10 25.43 -21.79 -14.86
C LEU A 10 25.59 -21.24 -16.28
N GLY A 11 25.87 -22.08 -17.28
CA GLY A 11 25.88 -21.71 -18.71
C GLY A 11 24.49 -21.43 -19.29
N PHE A 12 23.42 -21.84 -18.59
CA PHE A 12 22.03 -21.42 -18.86
C PHE A 12 21.60 -20.22 -18.02
N SER A 13 22.43 -19.74 -17.09
CA SER A 13 22.18 -18.51 -16.34
C SER A 13 22.55 -17.33 -17.24
N PRO A 14 21.61 -16.51 -17.70
CA PRO A 14 21.95 -15.34 -18.48
C PRO A 14 22.71 -14.37 -17.56
N ASP A 15 23.93 -13.95 -17.94
CA ASP A 15 24.64 -12.85 -17.26
C ASP A 15 23.87 -11.51 -17.35
N ASP A 16 22.79 -11.48 -18.14
CA ASP A 16 21.92 -10.35 -18.43
C ASP A 16 20.52 -10.47 -17.81
N VAL A 17 20.32 -11.29 -16.75
CA VAL A 17 19.17 -11.06 -15.85
C VAL A 17 19.49 -9.90 -14.90
N GLN A 18 19.91 -8.76 -15.46
CA GLN A 18 19.75 -7.52 -14.71
C GLN A 18 18.26 -7.34 -14.49
N ASN A 19 17.86 -7.26 -13.24
CA ASN A 19 16.50 -6.89 -12.86
C ASN A 19 16.24 -5.47 -13.41
N GLN A 20 15.84 -5.39 -14.67
CA GLN A 20 15.44 -4.17 -15.35
C GLN A 20 14.03 -3.79 -14.87
N ILE A 21 13.87 -3.60 -13.56
CA ILE A 21 12.89 -2.60 -13.13
C ILE A 21 13.49 -1.30 -13.66
N GLY A 22 13.05 -0.89 -14.86
CA GLY A 22 13.48 0.38 -15.45
C GLY A 22 13.31 1.47 -14.40
N LEU A 23 14.33 2.30 -14.21
CA LEU A 23 14.31 3.38 -13.22
C LEU A 23 13.02 4.20 -13.34
N ASP A 24 12.54 4.41 -14.56
CA ASP A 24 11.27 5.06 -14.87
C ASP A 24 10.07 4.36 -14.21
N SER A 25 10.01 3.04 -14.26
CA SER A 25 8.93 2.25 -13.68
C SER A 25 8.99 2.23 -12.15
N TYR A 26 10.20 2.27 -11.58
CA TYR A 26 10.38 2.42 -10.13
C TYR A 26 9.95 3.81 -9.64
N LEU A 27 10.36 4.86 -10.36
CA LEU A 27 9.96 6.22 -10.04
C LEU A 27 8.45 6.43 -10.22
N ASP A 28 7.83 5.86 -11.25
CA ASP A 28 6.37 5.89 -11.43
C ASP A 28 5.65 5.21 -10.27
N LEU A 29 6.13 4.03 -9.85
CA LEU A 29 5.60 3.34 -8.68
C LEU A 29 5.71 4.20 -7.41
N LEU A 30 6.89 4.79 -7.16
CA LEU A 30 7.11 5.65 -6.00
C LEU A 30 6.19 6.88 -6.00
N VAL A 31 6.10 7.60 -7.13
CA VAL A 31 5.25 8.78 -7.27
C VAL A 31 3.78 8.40 -7.05
N ARG A 32 3.33 7.31 -7.68
CA ARG A 32 1.96 6.81 -7.51
C ARG A 32 1.69 6.42 -6.05
N MET A 33 2.62 5.76 -5.38
CA MET A 33 2.50 5.44 -3.95
C MET A 33 2.37 6.72 -3.12
N VAL A 34 3.26 7.71 -3.28
CA VAL A 34 3.19 8.96 -2.52
C VAL A 34 1.84 9.67 -2.69
N ILE A 35 1.32 9.76 -3.92
CA ILE A 35 0.02 10.37 -4.20
C ILE A 35 -1.12 9.60 -3.51
N VAL A 36 -1.13 8.28 -3.66
CA VAL A 36 -2.12 7.39 -3.05
C VAL A 36 -2.12 7.52 -1.53
N PHE A 37 -0.95 7.45 -0.91
CA PHE A 37 -0.81 7.57 0.54
C PHE A 37 -1.28 8.95 1.00
N GLY A 38 -0.87 10.03 0.33
CA GLY A 38 -1.31 11.39 0.64
C GLY A 38 -2.84 11.54 0.64
N LEU A 39 -3.50 11.07 -0.42
CA LEU A 39 -4.96 11.09 -0.52
C LEU A 39 -5.64 10.22 0.53
N ALA A 40 -5.05 9.05 0.85
CA ALA A 40 -5.53 8.19 1.92
C ALA A 40 -5.55 8.91 3.27
N PHE A 41 -4.48 9.65 3.62
CA PHE A 41 -4.39 10.40 4.88
C PHE A 41 -5.38 11.57 4.98
N GLU A 42 -5.96 12.03 3.87
CA GLU A 42 -7.02 13.04 3.92
C GLU A 42 -8.36 12.48 4.43
N LEU A 43 -8.63 11.18 4.30
CA LEU A 43 -9.90 10.58 4.71
C LEU A 43 -10.15 10.66 6.24
N PRO A 44 -9.23 10.25 7.12
CA PRO A 44 -9.39 10.43 8.56
C PRO A 44 -9.47 11.91 8.94
N LEU A 45 -8.67 12.75 8.28
CA LEU A 45 -8.62 14.19 8.52
C LEU A 45 -9.97 14.86 8.20
N LEU A 46 -10.63 14.44 7.12
CA LEU A 46 -12.00 14.82 6.78
C LEU A 46 -13.02 14.36 7.82
N LEU A 47 -12.88 13.13 8.35
CA LEU A 47 -13.76 12.63 9.42
C LEU A 47 -13.61 13.45 10.71
N ILE A 48 -12.38 13.83 11.07
CA ILE A 48 -12.11 14.72 12.20
C ILE A 48 -12.69 16.12 11.93
N ALA A 49 -12.55 16.66 10.73
CA ALA A 49 -13.15 17.96 10.38
C ALA A 49 -14.70 17.93 10.43
N LEU A 50 -15.31 16.84 9.97
CA LEU A 50 -16.75 16.58 10.11
C LEU A 50 -17.20 16.44 11.57
N ASN A 51 -16.31 15.93 12.42
CA ASN A 51 -16.54 15.87 13.85
C ASN A 51 -16.55 17.26 14.49
N MET A 52 -15.60 18.12 14.10
CA MET A 52 -15.49 19.49 14.60
C MET A 52 -16.66 20.38 14.16
N THR A 53 -17.18 20.18 12.95
CA THR A 53 -18.37 20.90 12.45
C THR A 53 -19.68 20.40 13.06
N GLY A 54 -19.64 19.31 13.85
CA GLY A 54 -20.80 18.72 14.52
C GLY A 54 -21.66 17.82 13.63
N LEU A 55 -21.29 17.62 12.36
CA LEU A 55 -21.97 16.72 11.42
C LEU A 55 -21.89 15.25 11.87
N ILE A 56 -20.75 14.83 12.43
CA ILE A 56 -20.56 13.46 12.91
C ILE A 56 -20.05 13.48 14.36
N THR A 57 -20.85 13.04 15.31
CA THR A 57 -20.42 13.00 16.73
C THR A 57 -19.39 11.89 16.97
N GLY A 58 -18.39 12.14 17.81
CA GLY A 58 -17.31 11.17 18.09
C GLY A 58 -17.83 9.86 18.69
N LYS A 59 -18.93 9.95 19.46
CA LYS A 59 -19.66 8.78 19.99
C LYS A 59 -20.22 7.88 18.89
N ARG A 60 -20.65 8.44 17.75
CA ARG A 60 -21.12 7.65 16.57
C ARG A 60 -19.96 7.00 15.84
N MET A 61 -18.84 7.70 15.67
CA MET A 61 -17.61 7.11 15.10
C MET A 61 -17.12 5.94 15.95
N LEU A 62 -17.08 6.11 17.28
CA LEU A 62 -16.67 5.05 18.19
C LEU A 62 -17.64 3.86 18.20
N GLY A 63 -18.96 4.11 18.06
CA GLY A 63 -19.96 3.06 17.93
C GLY A 63 -19.85 2.26 16.63
N TRP A 64 -19.37 2.88 15.55
CA TRP A 64 -19.22 2.27 14.23
C TRP A 64 -17.76 2.06 13.80
N TRP A 65 -16.84 1.97 14.77
CA TRP A 65 -15.40 1.81 14.56
C TRP A 65 -15.04 0.65 13.62
N ARG A 66 -15.79 -0.46 13.71
CA ARG A 66 -15.63 -1.62 12.82
C ARG A 66 -15.95 -1.28 11.36
N GLY A 67 -16.97 -0.46 11.12
CA GLY A 67 -17.32 0.02 9.79
C GLY A 67 -16.24 0.94 9.22
N MET A 68 -15.64 1.80 10.06
CA MET A 68 -14.52 2.64 9.67
C MET A 68 -13.29 1.81 9.27
N ILE A 69 -12.90 0.81 10.07
CA ILE A 69 -11.77 -0.06 9.74
C ILE A 69 -12.01 -0.80 8.42
N VAL A 70 -13.22 -1.36 8.22
CA VAL A 70 -13.55 -2.05 6.98
C VAL A 70 -13.55 -1.10 5.79
N GLY A 71 -14.10 0.10 5.92
CA GLY A 71 -14.10 1.12 4.88
C GLY A 71 -12.68 1.59 4.51
N LEU A 72 -11.84 1.81 5.51
CA LEU A 72 -10.43 2.18 5.35
C LEU A 72 -9.62 1.07 4.71
N THR A 73 -9.85 -0.18 5.11
CA THR A 73 -9.17 -1.34 4.52
C THR A 73 -9.61 -1.56 3.07
N ALA A 74 -10.90 -1.40 2.78
CA ALA A 74 -11.41 -1.48 1.41
C ALA A 74 -10.86 -0.35 0.54
N PHE A 75 -10.77 0.88 1.06
CA PHE A 75 -10.13 1.99 0.37
C PHE A 75 -8.65 1.72 0.12
N ALA A 76 -7.91 1.28 1.13
CA ALA A 76 -6.51 0.88 1.02
C ALA A 76 -6.32 -0.20 -0.05
N ALA A 77 -7.26 -1.15 -0.15
CA ALA A 77 -7.20 -2.22 -1.12
C ALA A 77 -7.35 -1.72 -2.56
N ILE A 78 -8.19 -0.73 -2.80
CA ILE A 78 -8.38 -0.10 -4.11
C ILE A 78 -7.21 0.84 -4.43
N ALA A 79 -6.70 1.55 -3.43
CA ALA A 79 -5.71 2.59 -3.62
C ALA A 79 -4.28 2.02 -3.79
N THR A 80 -3.97 0.86 -3.20
CA THR A 80 -2.61 0.26 -3.25
C THR A 80 -2.28 -0.26 -4.66
N PRO A 81 -1.30 0.33 -5.36
CA PRO A 81 -1.02 -0.04 -6.74
C PRO A 81 -0.37 -1.42 -6.90
N GLY A 82 0.35 -1.90 -5.89
CA GLY A 82 1.02 -3.21 -5.91
C GLY A 82 0.15 -4.39 -5.45
N GLY A 83 -1.03 -4.13 -4.85
CA GLY A 83 -1.90 -5.18 -4.31
C GLY A 83 -1.30 -6.05 -3.20
N GLU A 84 -0.08 -5.73 -2.74
CA GLU A 84 0.63 -6.56 -1.77
C GLU A 84 0.06 -6.37 -0.36
N PRO A 85 -0.18 -7.46 0.41
CA PRO A 85 -0.78 -7.37 1.74
C PRO A 85 0.01 -6.48 2.70
N ILE A 86 1.34 -6.46 2.58
CA ILE A 86 2.23 -5.65 3.42
C ILE A 86 2.01 -4.15 3.17
N SER A 87 1.97 -3.72 1.91
CA SER A 87 1.73 -2.32 1.55
C SER A 87 0.32 -1.87 1.93
N MET A 88 -0.69 -2.74 1.76
CA MET A 88 -2.05 -2.46 2.23
C MET A 88 -2.12 -2.26 3.75
N LEU A 89 -1.47 -3.13 4.53
CA LEU A 89 -1.47 -3.01 5.99
C LEU A 89 -0.67 -1.80 6.48
N LEU A 90 0.43 -1.46 5.81
CA LEU A 90 1.21 -0.25 6.07
C LEU A 90 0.40 1.03 5.85
N LEU A 91 -0.54 1.03 4.91
CA LEU A 91 -1.44 2.16 4.66
C LEU A 91 -2.64 2.13 5.62
N ALA A 92 -3.28 0.97 5.79
CA ALA A 92 -4.47 0.83 6.63
C ALA A 92 -4.19 1.05 8.12
N GLY A 93 -3.00 0.66 8.61
CA GLY A 93 -2.61 0.81 10.02
C GLY A 93 -2.66 2.27 10.51
N PRO A 94 -1.92 3.20 9.89
CA PRO A 94 -1.99 4.63 10.21
C PRO A 94 -3.40 5.21 10.11
N LEU A 95 -4.14 4.85 9.06
CA LEU A 95 -5.51 5.35 8.89
C LEU A 95 -6.49 4.83 9.94
N ALA A 96 -6.27 3.61 10.47
CA ALA A 96 -7.12 3.05 11.51
C ALA A 96 -6.82 3.61 12.90
N VAL A 97 -5.59 4.11 13.12
CA VAL A 97 -5.17 4.73 14.38
C VAL A 97 -5.62 6.19 14.48
N LEU A 98 -5.65 6.91 13.34
CA LEU A 98 -6.11 8.30 13.20
C LEU A 98 -7.64 8.41 13.18
#